data_AF-A0A1V6SLV6-F1
#
_entry.id   AF-A0A1V6SLV6-F1
#
_cell.length_a   1.000
_cell.length_b   1.000
_cell.length_c   1.000
_cell.angle_alpha   90.00
_cell.angle_beta   90.00
_cell.angle_gamma   90.00
#
_symmetry.space_group_name_H-M   'P 1'
#
loop_
_entity.id
_entity.type
_entity.pdbx_description
1 polymer ?
#
loop_
_entity_poly.entity_id
_entity_poly.type
_entity_poly.pdbx_seq_one_letter_code
_entity_poly.pdbx_strand_id
1 'polypeptide(L)'
;MAPGLVEATGSQTLSRPVKLSVFPDGFKTSGQHPPVYSQVRPYADFPKIHTGPTVWKPEDYCEHPELWTHRFTADEVAEISHATDQFIQGGAPLTGISKANFPLPNVSGRLEALRQDLINGKGFFLFRGLPVQEWDLQKCATAYMGLGTYLGYFVSQNGRGHVLGHVKDLGEDPTKTDRVRIYRTNARQYFHTDGADLVGLLCIAKSLSGGESDIASTHHVFNVLQERYPDVVRTLCEPNWYFDRKGETSEGEEEWIRGSILYLENDTSSPSPRVYARFDPMNVTSLARFNSGPDACIPPLSDRQKHALEVFEKTCAELSLHMILAPGDIQFLSNTHVFHARTAYTDHPPGAVDEDGRPARRRHLMRLWLSAPESEGGWKLPYHDTLEKKRGGIQVNDTPPVCPLDAE
;
A
#
# COMPACT_ATOMS: atom_id res chain seq x y z
N MET A 1 -26.38 -7.31 28.12
CA MET A 1 -25.40 -6.83 29.13
C MET A 1 -24.03 -7.01 28.52
N ALA A 2 -23.51 -5.97 27.86
CA ALA A 2 -22.20 -6.02 27.20
C ALA A 2 -21.09 -5.99 28.26
N PRO A 3 -20.04 -6.82 28.17
CA PRO A 3 -18.89 -6.69 29.05
C PRO A 3 -18.18 -5.37 28.77
N GLY A 4 -17.86 -4.63 29.84
CA GLY A 4 -17.29 -3.30 29.79
C GLY A 4 -15.92 -3.26 29.10
N LEU A 5 -15.71 -2.17 28.36
CA LEU A 5 -14.40 -1.77 27.84
C LEU A 5 -13.45 -1.55 29.01
N VAL A 6 -12.36 -2.31 29.04
CA VAL A 6 -11.17 -1.91 29.80
C VAL A 6 -10.33 -1.08 28.85
N GLU A 7 -10.26 0.23 29.10
CA GLU A 7 -9.29 1.12 28.47
C GLU A 7 -7.88 0.62 28.81
N ALA A 8 -7.14 0.17 27.80
CA ALA A 8 -5.70 0.06 27.92
C ALA A 8 -5.12 1.47 27.87
N THR A 9 -5.04 2.12 29.03
CA THR A 9 -4.28 3.35 29.22
C THR A 9 -2.79 3.05 29.07
N GLY A 10 -2.22 3.42 27.93
CA GLY A 10 -0.80 3.28 27.63
C GLY A 10 -0.35 4.33 26.61
N SER A 11 -0.23 5.58 27.07
CA SER A 11 0.32 6.72 26.33
C SER A 11 1.85 6.65 26.27
N GLN A 12 2.40 7.08 25.13
CA GLN A 12 3.82 7.33 24.81
C GLN A 12 4.76 6.12 24.77
N THR A 13 4.80 5.42 23.62
CA THR A 13 6.06 4.84 23.16
C THR A 13 6.92 5.94 22.55
N LEU A 14 7.59 6.74 23.39
CA LEU A 14 8.88 7.29 23.00
C LEU A 14 9.73 6.09 22.56
N SER A 15 10.08 6.03 21.29
CA SER A 15 10.79 4.92 20.66
C SER A 15 11.90 4.42 21.58
N ARG A 16 11.81 3.18 22.07
CA ARG A 16 12.96 2.52 22.69
C ARG A 16 14.13 2.63 21.70
N PRO A 17 15.35 2.98 22.14
CA PRO A 17 16.49 3.06 21.24
C PRO A 17 16.61 1.77 20.44
N VAL A 18 16.51 1.86 19.11
CA VAL A 18 16.68 0.70 18.25
C VAL A 18 18.16 0.33 18.20
N LYS A 19 18.47 -0.96 18.11
CA LYS A 19 19.85 -1.40 17.90
C LYS A 19 20.24 -0.98 16.48
N LEU A 20 21.15 -0.02 16.35
CA LEU A 20 21.64 0.45 15.02
C LEU A 20 22.28 -0.66 14.19
N SER A 21 22.80 -1.71 14.83
CA SER A 21 23.27 -2.92 14.15
C SER A 21 22.17 -3.70 13.43
N VAL A 22 20.90 -3.49 13.82
CA VAL A 22 19.69 -4.15 13.29
C VAL A 22 18.89 -3.19 12.42
N PHE A 23 18.85 -1.90 12.78
CA PHE A 23 18.15 -0.83 12.08
C PHE A 23 19.15 0.29 11.72
N PRO A 24 19.88 0.17 10.59
CA PRO A 24 20.98 1.07 10.24
C PRO A 24 20.57 2.54 10.07
N ASP A 25 19.33 2.78 9.67
CA ASP A 25 18.77 4.12 9.54
C ASP A 25 18.21 4.69 10.85
N GLY A 26 18.26 3.92 11.94
CA GLY A 26 17.76 4.31 13.26
C GLY A 26 16.24 4.22 13.40
N PHE A 27 15.52 3.68 12.42
CA PHE A 27 14.05 3.62 12.45
C PHE A 27 13.54 2.17 12.31
N LYS A 28 12.69 1.78 13.26
CA LYS A 28 11.91 0.54 13.20
C LYS A 28 10.53 0.84 12.63
N THR A 29 10.00 -0.06 11.80
CA THR A 29 8.61 0.03 11.31
C THR A 29 7.69 -0.07 12.51
N SER A 30 6.68 0.81 12.65
CA SER A 30 5.80 0.78 13.82
C SER A 30 4.96 -0.49 13.86
N GLY A 31 4.47 -0.96 12.71
CA GLY A 31 3.71 -2.18 12.54
C GLY A 31 2.20 -1.95 12.45
N GLN A 32 1.44 -3.04 12.57
CA GLN A 32 -0.01 -3.00 12.48
C GLN A 32 -0.58 -2.76 13.88
N HIS A 33 -1.44 -1.75 14.02
CA HIS A 33 -1.99 -1.37 15.32
C HIS A 33 -3.47 -1.04 15.23
N PRO A 34 -4.25 -1.26 16.30
CA PRO A 34 -5.59 -0.71 16.39
C PRO A 34 -5.54 0.83 16.37
N PRO A 35 -6.60 1.47 15.85
CA PRO A 35 -6.71 2.92 15.98
C PRO A 35 -6.83 3.31 17.44
N VAL A 36 -6.43 4.53 17.76
CA VAL A 36 -6.77 5.17 19.03
C VAL A 36 -8.28 5.44 19.01
N TYR A 37 -9.06 4.57 19.65
CA TYR A 37 -10.52 4.58 19.53
C TYR A 37 -11.17 5.92 19.90
N SER A 38 -10.60 6.68 20.84
CA SER A 38 -11.10 8.02 21.20
C SER A 38 -10.94 9.06 20.09
N GLN A 39 -10.08 8.80 19.09
CA GLN A 39 -9.87 9.63 17.92
C GLN A 39 -10.69 9.16 16.70
N VAL A 40 -11.34 7.98 16.78
CA VAL A 40 -12.22 7.48 15.71
C VAL A 40 -13.54 8.23 15.76
N ARG A 41 -13.82 8.98 14.69
CA ARG A 41 -15.00 9.84 14.61
C ARG A 41 -16.23 9.06 14.12
N PRO A 42 -17.44 9.35 14.64
CA PRO A 42 -18.66 8.65 14.25
C PRO A 42 -19.12 9.05 12.84
N TYR A 43 -19.94 8.21 12.20
CA TYR A 43 -20.52 8.49 10.88
C TYR A 43 -21.23 9.85 10.76
N ALA A 44 -21.81 10.37 11.85
CA ALA A 44 -22.47 11.68 11.87
C ALA A 44 -21.52 12.85 11.54
N ASP A 45 -20.22 12.68 11.77
CA ASP A 45 -19.18 13.66 11.50
C ASP A 45 -18.69 13.64 10.05
N PHE A 46 -18.99 12.56 9.30
CA PHE A 46 -18.52 12.42 7.92
C PHE A 46 -19.24 13.41 7.00
N PRO A 47 -18.53 13.96 6.00
CA PRO A 47 -19.13 14.89 5.06
C PRO A 47 -20.22 14.20 4.23
N LYS A 48 -21.26 14.95 3.85
CA LYS A 48 -22.26 14.44 2.89
C LYS A 48 -21.71 14.31 1.49
N ILE A 49 -20.79 15.19 1.13
CA ILE A 49 -20.07 15.18 -0.13
C ILE A 49 -18.63 15.61 0.17
N HIS A 50 -17.67 14.81 -0.23
CA HIS A 50 -16.25 15.14 -0.22
C HIS A 50 -15.90 15.97 -1.47
N THR A 51 -15.04 16.97 -1.34
CA THR A 51 -14.57 17.83 -2.43
C THR A 51 -13.05 18.00 -2.39
N GLY A 52 -12.47 18.58 -3.44
CA GLY A 52 -11.02 18.85 -3.51
C GLY A 52 -10.28 17.99 -4.54
N PRO A 53 -8.96 18.16 -4.65
CA PRO A 53 -8.14 17.58 -5.74
C PRO A 53 -8.03 16.05 -5.70
N THR A 54 -8.33 15.45 -4.55
CA THR A 54 -8.34 14.00 -4.32
C THR A 54 -9.62 13.33 -4.84
N VAL A 55 -10.61 14.11 -5.27
CA VAL A 55 -11.88 13.63 -5.85
C VAL A 55 -11.78 13.69 -7.37
N TRP A 56 -11.72 12.54 -8.00
CA TRP A 56 -11.61 12.43 -9.45
C TRP A 56 -12.37 11.21 -9.97
N LYS A 57 -12.73 11.24 -11.24
CA LYS A 57 -13.40 10.17 -11.96
C LYS A 57 -12.47 9.57 -13.01
N PRO A 58 -12.69 8.31 -13.45
CA PRO A 58 -11.85 7.73 -14.49
C PRO A 58 -11.88 8.52 -15.80
N GLU A 59 -13.00 9.17 -16.13
CA GLU A 59 -13.14 9.99 -17.36
C GLU A 59 -12.25 11.24 -17.35
N ASP A 60 -11.80 11.71 -16.17
CA ASP A 60 -10.88 12.83 -16.07
C ASP A 60 -9.48 12.47 -16.61
N TYR A 61 -9.18 11.18 -16.76
CA TYR A 61 -7.82 10.67 -17.02
C TYR A 61 -7.71 9.62 -18.12
N CYS A 62 -8.77 8.88 -18.46
CA CYS A 62 -8.67 7.77 -19.43
C CYS A 62 -8.25 8.24 -20.83
N GLU A 63 -8.77 9.39 -21.27
CA GLU A 63 -8.41 10.02 -22.55
C GLU A 63 -7.27 11.06 -22.42
N HIS A 64 -6.71 11.20 -21.21
CA HIS A 64 -5.72 12.23 -20.87
C HIS A 64 -4.47 11.66 -20.15
N PRO A 65 -3.76 10.68 -20.74
CA PRO A 65 -2.58 10.07 -20.12
C PRO A 65 -1.46 11.05 -19.80
N GLU A 66 -1.37 12.18 -20.51
CA GLU A 66 -0.40 13.25 -20.25
C GLU A 66 -0.55 13.89 -18.86
N LEU A 67 -1.72 13.78 -18.21
CA LEU A 67 -1.98 14.35 -16.89
C LEU A 67 -1.42 13.51 -15.74
N TRP A 68 -1.11 12.24 -16.00
CA TRP A 68 -0.74 11.27 -14.95
C TRP A 68 0.39 10.32 -15.35
N THR A 69 0.99 10.50 -16.54
CA THR A 69 2.15 9.73 -17.00
C THR A 69 3.36 10.60 -17.30
N HIS A 70 4.57 10.06 -17.07
CA HIS A 70 5.83 10.66 -17.53
C HIS A 70 6.76 9.56 -18.02
N ARG A 71 7.23 9.67 -19.27
CA ARG A 71 8.33 8.82 -19.75
C ARG A 71 9.64 9.45 -19.32
N PHE A 72 10.49 8.69 -18.63
CA PHE A 72 11.83 9.15 -18.33
C PHE A 72 12.56 9.51 -19.62
N THR A 73 13.15 10.70 -19.63
CA THR A 73 14.03 11.15 -20.71
C THR A 73 15.36 10.40 -20.65
N ALA A 74 16.13 10.42 -21.73
CA ALA A 74 17.45 9.80 -21.77
C ALA A 74 18.38 10.37 -20.67
N ASP A 75 18.30 11.68 -20.40
CA ASP A 75 19.11 12.34 -19.37
C ASP A 75 18.68 11.90 -17.96
N GLU A 76 17.36 11.81 -17.69
CA GLU A 76 16.86 11.30 -16.40
C GLU A 76 17.27 9.83 -16.19
N VAL A 77 17.18 8.98 -17.23
CA VAL A 77 17.66 7.59 -17.14
C VAL A 77 19.17 7.52 -16.88
N ALA A 78 19.96 8.36 -17.56
CA ALA A 78 21.42 8.41 -17.39
C ALA A 78 21.80 8.83 -15.96
N GLU A 79 21.12 9.82 -15.41
CA GLU A 79 21.30 10.26 -14.02
C GLU A 79 20.93 9.16 -13.02
N ILE A 80 19.77 8.52 -13.17
CA ILE A 80 19.34 7.41 -12.30
C ILE A 80 20.33 6.25 -12.39
N SER A 81 20.77 5.89 -13.60
CA SER A 81 21.77 4.84 -13.83
C SER A 81 23.09 5.17 -13.12
N HIS A 82 23.58 6.41 -13.24
CA HIS A 82 24.82 6.85 -12.62
C HIS A 82 24.77 6.81 -11.09
N ALA A 83 23.71 7.36 -10.49
CA ALA A 83 23.51 7.31 -9.04
C ALA A 83 23.40 5.85 -8.53
N THR A 84 22.76 4.99 -9.33
CA THR A 84 22.66 3.56 -9.04
C THR A 84 24.01 2.87 -9.02
N ASP A 85 24.82 3.08 -10.05
CA ASP A 85 26.15 2.46 -10.14
C ASP A 85 27.07 2.95 -9.01
N GLN A 86 27.00 4.24 -8.66
CA GLN A 86 27.72 4.80 -7.52
C GLN A 86 27.31 4.18 -6.19
N PHE A 87 26.02 4.00 -5.95
CA PHE A 87 25.53 3.37 -4.72
C PHE A 87 25.99 1.91 -4.61
N ILE A 88 25.87 1.14 -5.70
CA ILE A 88 26.32 -0.26 -5.76
C ILE A 88 27.83 -0.34 -5.51
N GLN A 89 28.62 0.52 -6.15
CA GLN A 89 30.08 0.56 -5.96
C GLN A 89 30.47 0.96 -4.52
N GLY A 90 29.66 1.80 -3.87
CA GLY A 90 29.86 2.19 -2.47
C GLY A 90 29.68 1.05 -1.46
N GLY A 91 29.04 -0.06 -1.85
CA GLY A 91 28.91 -1.26 -1.03
C GLY A 91 27.99 -1.14 0.19
N ALA A 92 27.24 -0.03 0.30
CA ALA A 92 26.23 0.12 1.32
C ALA A 92 25.07 -0.86 1.07
N PRO A 93 24.48 -1.46 2.12
CA PRO A 93 23.32 -2.32 1.95
C PRO A 93 22.12 -1.51 1.43
N LEU A 94 21.27 -2.12 0.61
CA LEU A 94 20.04 -1.49 0.10
C LEU A 94 19.13 -0.97 1.21
N THR A 95 19.12 -1.61 2.37
CA THR A 95 18.35 -1.15 3.54
C THR A 95 18.88 0.18 4.13
N GLY A 96 20.09 0.61 3.75
CA GLY A 96 20.68 1.90 4.11
C GLY A 96 20.63 2.94 2.99
N ILE A 97 19.86 2.69 1.91
CA ILE A 97 19.66 3.69 0.85
C ILE A 97 18.85 4.88 1.35
N SER A 98 19.27 6.08 0.98
CA SER A 98 18.69 7.34 1.44
C SER A 98 18.89 8.44 0.38
N LYS A 99 18.13 9.52 0.48
CA LYS A 99 18.31 10.71 -0.37
C LYS A 99 19.76 11.25 -0.33
N ALA A 100 20.45 11.10 0.80
CA ALA A 100 21.80 11.62 0.99
C ALA A 100 22.89 10.81 0.25
N ASN A 101 22.71 9.50 0.10
CA ASN A 101 23.65 8.61 -0.61
C ASN A 101 23.14 8.13 -1.97
N PHE A 102 21.99 8.64 -2.43
CA PHE A 102 21.43 8.46 -3.76
C PHE A 102 21.00 9.83 -4.35
N PRO A 103 21.95 10.72 -4.66
CA PRO A 103 21.62 12.07 -5.14
C PRO A 103 21.08 12.05 -6.57
N LEU A 104 19.98 12.78 -6.81
CA LEU A 104 19.36 12.99 -8.12
C LEU A 104 19.11 14.49 -8.36
N PRO A 105 20.15 15.29 -8.64
CA PRO A 105 20.02 16.74 -8.82
C PRO A 105 18.94 17.21 -9.79
N ASN A 106 18.71 16.52 -10.92
CA ASN A 106 17.71 16.97 -11.90
C ASN A 106 16.35 16.26 -11.72
N VAL A 107 16.35 14.97 -11.35
CA VAL A 107 15.10 14.21 -11.16
C VAL A 107 14.40 14.56 -9.84
N SER A 108 15.13 14.99 -8.80
CA SER A 108 14.61 15.23 -7.45
C SER A 108 13.42 16.19 -7.40
N GLY A 109 13.47 17.31 -8.14
CA GLY A 109 12.37 18.28 -8.15
C GLY A 109 11.05 17.69 -8.65
N ARG A 110 11.11 16.77 -9.62
CA ARG A 110 9.93 16.02 -10.09
C ARG A 110 9.42 15.04 -9.04
N LEU A 111 10.32 14.34 -8.34
CA LEU A 111 9.94 13.42 -7.27
C LEU A 111 9.31 14.14 -6.07
N GLU A 112 9.79 15.34 -5.75
CA GLU A 112 9.20 16.19 -4.70
C GLU A 112 7.79 16.68 -5.09
N ALA A 113 7.62 17.13 -6.34
CA ALA A 113 6.30 17.47 -6.88
C ALA A 113 5.36 16.26 -6.91
N LEU A 114 5.89 15.09 -7.29
CA LEU A 114 5.14 13.83 -7.26
C LEU A 114 4.72 13.46 -5.84
N ARG A 115 5.63 13.53 -4.85
CA ARG A 115 5.27 13.25 -3.45
C ARG A 115 4.11 14.14 -3.02
N GLN A 116 4.09 15.41 -3.41
CA GLN A 116 2.99 16.28 -3.04
C GLN A 116 1.68 15.93 -3.75
N ASP A 117 1.72 15.60 -5.04
CA ASP A 117 0.55 15.14 -5.77
C ASP A 117 0.02 13.77 -5.27
N LEU A 118 0.93 12.90 -4.82
CA LEU A 118 0.58 11.64 -4.18
C LEU A 118 -0.07 11.84 -2.82
N ILE A 119 0.35 12.81 -2.01
CA ILE A 119 -0.21 13.00 -0.66
C ILE A 119 -1.47 13.85 -0.70
N ASN A 120 -1.48 14.95 -1.45
CA ASN A 120 -2.52 15.97 -1.38
C ASN A 120 -3.20 16.27 -2.72
N GLY A 121 -2.76 15.62 -3.82
CA GLY A 121 -3.30 15.79 -5.16
C GLY A 121 -4.22 14.64 -5.56
N LYS A 122 -4.05 14.12 -6.77
CA LYS A 122 -4.87 12.99 -7.27
C LYS A 122 -4.47 11.64 -6.68
N GLY A 123 -3.30 11.53 -6.07
CA GLY A 123 -2.89 10.34 -5.34
C GLY A 123 -2.34 9.20 -6.20
N PHE A 124 -2.09 9.40 -7.50
CA PHE A 124 -1.46 8.38 -8.35
C PHE A 124 -0.66 8.98 -9.51
N PHE A 125 0.33 8.23 -9.99
CA PHE A 125 1.15 8.60 -11.13
C PHE A 125 1.84 7.39 -11.76
N LEU A 126 2.16 7.47 -13.06
CA LEU A 126 2.86 6.41 -13.79
C LEU A 126 4.12 6.95 -14.47
N PHE A 127 5.29 6.55 -13.97
CA PHE A 127 6.52 6.69 -14.73
C PHE A 127 6.66 5.57 -15.76
N ARG A 128 7.31 5.88 -16.88
CA ARG A 128 7.51 4.93 -17.98
C ARG A 128 8.96 4.87 -18.44
N GLY A 129 9.40 3.68 -18.82
CA GLY A 129 10.65 3.49 -19.55
C GLY A 129 11.91 3.43 -18.69
N LEU A 130 11.84 2.97 -17.45
CA LEU A 130 13.06 2.53 -16.75
C LEU A 130 13.61 1.28 -17.48
N PRO A 131 14.91 1.19 -17.80
CA PRO A 131 15.44 0.15 -18.69
C PRO A 131 15.65 -1.21 -18.00
N VAL A 132 14.60 -1.76 -17.39
CA VAL A 132 14.64 -3.02 -16.61
C VAL A 132 14.96 -4.27 -17.43
N GLN A 133 14.84 -4.20 -18.75
CA GLN A 133 15.23 -5.29 -19.64
C GLN A 133 16.73 -5.28 -19.95
N GLU A 134 17.40 -4.14 -19.77
CA GLU A 134 18.85 -3.98 -19.97
C GLU A 134 19.62 -4.13 -18.66
N TRP A 135 18.97 -3.85 -17.54
CA TRP A 135 19.55 -3.94 -16.21
C TRP A 135 19.29 -5.29 -15.55
N ASP A 136 20.24 -5.74 -14.74
CA ASP A 136 20.00 -6.87 -13.84
C ASP A 136 19.05 -6.47 -12.69
N LEU A 137 18.60 -7.47 -11.91
CA LEU A 137 17.68 -7.24 -10.80
C LEU A 137 18.28 -6.37 -9.70
N GLN A 138 19.60 -6.41 -9.47
CA GLN A 138 20.25 -5.60 -8.45
C GLN A 138 20.21 -4.13 -8.83
N LYS A 139 20.54 -3.80 -10.08
CA LYS A 139 20.48 -2.44 -10.60
C LYS A 139 19.04 -1.92 -10.67
N CYS A 140 18.09 -2.75 -11.09
CA CYS A 140 16.65 -2.40 -11.04
C CYS A 140 16.18 -2.08 -9.62
N ALA A 141 16.47 -2.97 -8.66
CA ALA A 141 16.08 -2.79 -7.26
C ALA A 141 16.71 -1.52 -6.66
N THR A 142 18.00 -1.30 -6.92
CA THR A 142 18.74 -0.15 -6.39
C THR A 142 18.20 1.16 -6.96
N ALA A 143 18.01 1.25 -8.28
CA ALA A 143 17.43 2.43 -8.93
C ALA A 143 16.03 2.74 -8.39
N TYR A 144 15.21 1.70 -8.28
CA TYR A 144 13.82 1.83 -7.85
C TYR A 144 13.70 2.26 -6.39
N MET A 145 14.48 1.64 -5.49
CA MET A 145 14.56 2.09 -4.11
C MET A 145 15.13 3.51 -4.03
N GLY A 146 16.15 3.84 -4.81
CA GLY A 146 16.72 5.19 -4.87
C GLY A 146 15.67 6.27 -5.14
N LEU A 147 14.80 6.05 -6.13
CA LEU A 147 13.64 6.91 -6.41
C LEU A 147 12.68 6.99 -5.21
N GLY A 148 12.41 5.85 -4.57
CA GLY A 148 11.55 5.75 -3.39
C GLY A 148 12.00 6.61 -2.20
N THR A 149 13.31 6.86 -2.05
CA THR A 149 13.86 7.69 -0.95
C THR A 149 13.39 9.15 -0.98
N TYR A 150 12.93 9.63 -2.13
CA TYR A 150 12.38 10.98 -2.30
C TYR A 150 10.88 11.05 -1.98
N LEU A 151 10.22 9.89 -1.94
CA LEU A 151 8.77 9.77 -1.78
C LEU A 151 8.36 9.42 -0.35
N GLY A 152 9.21 8.79 0.46
CA GLY A 152 8.91 8.47 1.86
C GLY A 152 9.91 7.49 2.47
N TYR A 153 9.59 6.97 3.66
CA TYR A 153 10.43 6.00 4.35
C TYR A 153 9.94 4.57 4.12
N PHE A 154 10.86 3.67 3.77
CA PHE A 154 10.52 2.26 3.56
C PHE A 154 10.01 1.62 4.85
N VAL A 155 8.86 0.97 4.75
CA VAL A 155 8.29 0.17 5.83
C VAL A 155 8.28 -1.30 5.45
N SER A 156 8.37 -2.16 6.46
CA SER A 156 8.28 -3.60 6.26
C SER A 156 6.88 -3.99 5.75
N GLN A 157 6.84 -4.93 4.82
CA GLN A 157 5.63 -5.34 4.10
C GLN A 157 5.08 -6.69 4.57
N ASN A 158 5.82 -7.40 5.43
CA ASN A 158 5.48 -8.71 5.97
C ASN A 158 6.29 -9.02 7.24
N GLY A 159 6.01 -10.14 7.89
CA GLY A 159 6.69 -10.58 9.11
C GLY A 159 8.17 -10.95 8.93
N ARG A 160 8.67 -11.02 7.68
CA ARG A 160 10.08 -11.30 7.35
C ARG A 160 10.93 -10.04 7.23
N GLY A 161 10.34 -8.85 7.42
CA GLY A 161 11.07 -7.59 7.32
C GLY A 161 11.32 -7.12 5.88
N HIS A 162 10.64 -7.70 4.88
CA HIS A 162 10.85 -7.30 3.48
C HIS A 162 10.42 -5.86 3.25
N VAL A 163 11.37 -4.97 2.94
CA VAL A 163 11.06 -3.57 2.58
C VAL A 163 11.00 -3.35 1.07
N LEU A 164 11.59 -4.28 0.30
CA LEU A 164 11.34 -4.48 -1.13
C LEU A 164 10.55 -5.77 -1.31
N GLY A 165 9.30 -5.65 -1.75
CA GLY A 165 8.39 -6.77 -1.95
C GLY A 165 8.45 -7.30 -3.39
N HIS A 166 8.14 -8.57 -3.59
CA HIS A 166 8.09 -9.22 -4.90
C HIS A 166 6.70 -9.77 -5.17
N VAL A 167 6.00 -9.19 -6.14
CA VAL A 167 4.64 -9.59 -6.54
C VAL A 167 4.73 -10.48 -7.77
N LYS A 168 4.63 -11.79 -7.55
CA LYS A 168 4.70 -12.84 -8.56
C LYS A 168 4.06 -14.12 -8.04
N ASP A 169 3.65 -14.99 -8.94
CA ASP A 169 3.05 -16.27 -8.55
C ASP A 169 4.14 -17.28 -8.16
N LEU A 170 4.00 -17.85 -6.97
CA LEU A 170 4.89 -18.86 -6.39
C LEU A 170 4.26 -20.26 -6.37
N GLY A 171 3.07 -20.42 -6.98
CA GLY A 171 2.35 -21.69 -7.02
C GLY A 171 1.62 -22.03 -5.72
N GLU A 172 1.32 -21.02 -4.90
CA GLU A 172 0.59 -21.18 -3.64
C GLU A 172 -0.92 -21.30 -3.86
N ASP A 173 -1.61 -21.99 -2.95
CA ASP A 173 -3.07 -22.17 -3.01
C ASP A 173 -3.80 -20.92 -2.48
N PRO A 174 -4.46 -20.12 -3.33
CA PRO A 174 -5.12 -18.88 -2.92
C PRO A 174 -6.33 -19.12 -2.00
N THR A 175 -6.81 -20.35 -1.85
CA THR A 175 -7.93 -20.68 -0.96
C THR A 175 -7.51 -20.79 0.51
N LYS A 176 -6.21 -20.88 0.81
CA LYS A 176 -5.65 -20.88 2.17
C LYS A 176 -5.47 -19.47 2.70
N THR A 177 -6.57 -18.72 2.79
CA THR A 177 -6.59 -17.27 3.01
C THR A 177 -5.97 -16.81 4.32
N ASP A 178 -5.88 -17.68 5.32
CA ASP A 178 -5.29 -17.44 6.65
C ASP A 178 -3.76 -17.48 6.68
N ARG A 179 -3.12 -17.98 5.61
CA ARG A 179 -1.66 -18.13 5.50
C ARG A 179 -1.09 -17.59 4.19
N VAL A 180 -1.83 -17.73 3.09
CA VAL A 180 -1.39 -17.31 1.76
C VAL A 180 -1.68 -15.83 1.55
N ARG A 181 -0.65 -15.10 1.13
CA ARG A 181 -0.77 -13.70 0.71
C ARG A 181 -1.03 -13.69 -0.80
N ILE A 182 -2.13 -13.09 -1.23
CA ILE A 182 -2.61 -13.15 -2.63
C ILE A 182 -1.62 -12.65 -3.67
N TYR A 183 -0.74 -11.71 -3.30
CA TYR A 183 0.31 -11.19 -4.17
C TYR A 183 1.34 -12.27 -4.58
N ARG A 184 1.39 -13.40 -3.87
CA ARG A 184 2.20 -14.60 -4.15
C ARG A 184 1.50 -15.61 -5.07
N THR A 185 0.32 -15.26 -5.59
CA THR A 185 -0.54 -16.11 -6.44
C THR A 185 -0.98 -15.37 -7.70
N ASN A 186 -1.57 -16.11 -8.63
CA ASN A 186 -2.16 -15.57 -9.86
C ASN A 186 -3.66 -15.21 -9.78
N ALA A 187 -4.30 -15.38 -8.62
CA ALA A 187 -5.73 -15.11 -8.42
C ALA A 187 -6.03 -13.59 -8.39
N ARG A 188 -7.29 -13.18 -8.60
CA ARG A 188 -7.68 -11.76 -8.52
C ARG A 188 -7.38 -11.20 -7.12
N GLN A 189 -6.86 -9.97 -7.07
CA GLN A 189 -6.75 -9.19 -5.85
C GLN A 189 -7.79 -8.06 -5.92
N TYR A 190 -8.78 -8.11 -5.04
CA TYR A 190 -9.91 -7.17 -4.99
C TYR A 190 -9.49 -5.76 -4.56
N PHE A 191 -10.39 -4.78 -4.66
CA PHE A 191 -10.06 -3.41 -4.26
C PHE A 191 -9.68 -3.33 -2.79
N HIS A 192 -8.50 -2.76 -2.54
CA HIS A 192 -7.90 -2.67 -1.21
C HIS A 192 -7.00 -1.45 -1.10
N THR A 193 -6.51 -1.23 0.11
CA THR A 193 -5.41 -0.34 0.47
C THR A 193 -4.38 -1.17 1.21
N ASP A 194 -3.11 -0.99 0.89
CA ASP A 194 -2.00 -1.65 1.57
C ASP A 194 -1.75 -1.02 2.97
N GLY A 195 -0.91 -1.66 3.78
CA GLY A 195 -0.62 -1.24 5.17
C GLY A 195 0.30 -0.02 5.32
N ALA A 196 0.44 0.84 4.31
CA ALA A 196 1.37 1.97 4.27
C ALA A 196 0.70 3.25 3.74
N ASP A 197 1.38 4.40 3.70
CA ASP A 197 0.80 5.65 3.16
C ASP A 197 0.85 5.69 1.63
N LEU A 198 1.97 5.26 1.04
CA LEU A 198 2.23 5.23 -0.40
C LEU A 198 2.67 3.84 -0.83
N VAL A 199 2.30 3.46 -2.06
CA VAL A 199 2.69 2.21 -2.72
C VAL A 199 3.37 2.54 -4.04
N GLY A 200 4.44 1.81 -4.34
CA GLY A 200 5.03 1.77 -5.67
C GLY A 200 4.99 0.36 -6.25
N LEU A 201 4.80 0.23 -7.56
CA LEU A 201 4.94 -1.01 -8.32
C LEU A 201 5.82 -0.77 -9.56
N LEU A 202 7.04 -1.31 -9.56
CA LEU A 202 7.90 -1.39 -10.74
C LEU A 202 7.64 -2.69 -11.48
N CYS A 203 7.30 -2.60 -12.76
CA CYS A 203 7.12 -3.77 -13.62
C CYS A 203 8.47 -4.28 -14.16
N ILE A 204 8.88 -5.47 -13.73
CA ILE A 204 10.06 -6.17 -14.27
C ILE A 204 9.65 -7.03 -15.47
N ALA A 205 8.52 -7.73 -15.35
CA ALA A 205 7.95 -8.56 -16.41
C ALA A 205 6.43 -8.63 -16.27
N LYS A 206 5.72 -8.60 -17.40
CA LYS A 206 4.27 -8.76 -17.48
C LYS A 206 3.86 -10.24 -17.55
N SER A 207 2.60 -10.52 -17.23
CA SER A 207 1.94 -11.81 -17.50
C SER A 207 1.64 -11.97 -18.99
N LEU A 208 1.29 -13.20 -19.40
CA LEU A 208 0.79 -13.47 -20.75
C LEU A 208 -0.57 -12.80 -20.98
N SER A 209 -1.47 -12.88 -20.00
CA SER A 209 -2.77 -12.23 -20.02
C SER A 209 -3.25 -11.88 -18.60
N GLY A 210 -4.05 -10.82 -18.49
CA GLY A 210 -4.51 -10.28 -17.21
C GLY A 210 -3.37 -9.78 -16.32
N GLY A 211 -3.65 -9.58 -15.02
CA GLY A 211 -2.67 -9.09 -14.05
C GLY A 211 -2.48 -7.57 -14.10
N GLU A 212 -3.43 -6.92 -14.74
CA GLU A 212 -3.57 -5.48 -14.94
C GLU A 212 -4.03 -4.81 -13.64
N SER A 213 -3.75 -3.52 -13.52
CA SER A 213 -4.01 -2.73 -12.33
C SER A 213 -5.24 -1.88 -12.53
N ASP A 214 -6.16 -1.89 -11.57
CA ASP A 214 -7.28 -0.95 -11.52
C ASP A 214 -7.13 -0.05 -10.30
N ILE A 215 -7.42 1.25 -10.45
CA ILE A 215 -7.41 2.21 -9.33
C ILE A 215 -8.71 3.01 -9.27
N ALA A 216 -9.14 3.41 -8.08
CA ALA A 216 -10.33 4.23 -7.88
C ALA A 216 -10.12 5.27 -6.77
N SER A 217 -10.58 6.51 -7.00
CA SER A 217 -10.58 7.56 -5.97
C SER A 217 -11.45 7.14 -4.79
N THR A 218 -10.86 7.02 -3.60
CA THR A 218 -11.60 6.74 -2.37
C THR A 218 -12.69 7.77 -2.13
N HIS A 219 -12.44 9.05 -2.45
CA HIS A 219 -13.42 10.10 -2.26
C HIS A 219 -14.53 10.10 -3.30
N HIS A 220 -14.25 9.74 -4.55
CA HIS A 220 -15.31 9.57 -5.54
C HIS A 220 -16.20 8.37 -5.19
N VAL A 221 -15.58 7.23 -4.84
CA VAL A 221 -16.29 6.04 -4.34
C VAL A 221 -17.12 6.39 -3.10
N PHE A 222 -16.54 7.10 -2.13
CA PHE A 222 -17.25 7.57 -0.95
C PHE A 222 -18.48 8.40 -1.32
N ASN A 223 -18.33 9.39 -2.22
CA ASN A 223 -19.46 10.23 -2.64
C ASN A 223 -20.58 9.42 -3.29
N VAL A 224 -20.25 8.47 -4.18
CA VAL A 224 -21.25 7.62 -4.85
C VAL A 224 -21.93 6.68 -3.85
N LEU A 225 -21.18 6.07 -2.93
CA LEU A 225 -21.77 5.27 -1.85
C LEU A 225 -22.63 6.12 -0.91
N GLN A 226 -22.19 7.34 -0.59
CA GLN A 226 -22.90 8.24 0.31
C GLN A 226 -24.25 8.69 -0.27
N GLU A 227 -24.33 8.84 -1.58
CA GLU A 227 -25.56 9.14 -2.34
C GLU A 227 -26.46 7.91 -2.50
N ARG A 228 -25.92 6.79 -2.99
CA ARG A 228 -26.71 5.62 -3.40
C ARG A 228 -26.98 4.62 -2.26
N TYR A 229 -26.06 4.51 -1.30
CA TYR A 229 -26.03 3.49 -0.25
C TYR A 229 -25.53 4.05 1.11
N PRO A 230 -26.20 5.07 1.68
CA PRO A 230 -25.74 5.73 2.92
C PRO A 230 -25.67 4.80 4.14
N ASP A 231 -26.41 3.69 4.15
CA ASP A 231 -26.34 2.63 5.15
C ASP A 231 -25.07 1.76 5.00
N VAL A 232 -24.60 1.54 3.77
CA VAL A 232 -23.30 0.91 3.49
C VAL A 232 -22.18 1.78 4.04
N VAL A 233 -22.16 3.08 3.73
CA VAL A 233 -21.13 4.00 4.27
C VAL A 233 -21.13 4.00 5.79
N ARG A 234 -22.31 4.09 6.43
CA ARG A 234 -22.43 3.99 7.89
C ARG A 234 -21.79 2.72 8.42
N THR A 235 -22.04 1.58 7.77
CA THR A 235 -21.46 0.28 8.15
C THR A 235 -19.93 0.27 7.99
N LEU A 236 -19.39 0.86 6.91
CA LEU A 236 -17.94 0.96 6.68
C LEU A 236 -17.23 1.85 7.73
N CYS A 237 -17.93 2.82 8.32
CA CYS A 237 -17.40 3.72 9.35
C CYS A 237 -17.43 3.12 10.78
N GLU A 238 -18.27 2.12 11.05
CA GLU A 238 -18.40 1.52 12.39
C GLU A 238 -17.10 0.82 12.82
N PRO A 239 -16.58 1.03 14.05
CA PRO A 239 -15.34 0.41 14.50
C PRO A 239 -15.54 -1.05 15.00
N ASN A 240 -16.33 -1.83 14.26
CA ASN A 240 -16.69 -3.22 14.55
C ASN A 240 -16.21 -4.20 13.47
N TRP A 241 -15.30 -3.76 12.61
CA TRP A 241 -14.57 -4.63 11.69
C TRP A 241 -13.37 -5.23 12.39
N TYR A 242 -13.04 -6.46 12.01
CA TYR A 242 -11.84 -7.16 12.46
C TYR A 242 -10.98 -7.45 11.23
N PHE A 243 -9.67 -7.33 11.39
CA PHE A 243 -8.68 -7.55 10.35
C PHE A 243 -7.62 -8.52 10.84
N ASP A 244 -7.46 -9.65 10.17
CA ASP A 244 -6.46 -10.68 10.48
C ASP A 244 -5.04 -10.16 10.24
N ARG A 245 -4.13 -10.43 11.18
CA ARG A 245 -2.68 -10.23 10.99
C ARG A 245 -2.05 -11.33 10.15
N LYS A 246 -2.77 -12.42 9.91
CA LYS A 246 -2.31 -13.63 9.22
C LYS A 246 -1.06 -14.26 9.86
N GLY A 247 -1.01 -14.23 11.19
CA GLY A 247 0.12 -14.73 11.97
C GLY A 247 1.34 -13.81 12.02
N GLU A 248 1.23 -12.57 11.51
CA GLU A 248 2.27 -11.54 11.65
C GLU A 248 2.05 -10.73 12.94
N THR A 249 2.12 -11.46 14.07
CA THR A 249 1.73 -10.98 15.41
C THR A 249 2.97 -10.94 16.30
N SER A 250 3.19 -9.81 17.00
CA SER A 250 4.26 -9.67 17.99
C SER A 250 3.85 -10.20 19.35
N GLU A 251 4.84 -10.43 20.24
CA GLU A 251 4.56 -10.83 21.61
C GLU A 251 3.65 -9.81 22.32
N GLY A 252 2.52 -10.30 22.84
CA GLY A 252 1.52 -9.48 23.54
C GLY A 252 0.49 -8.80 22.65
N GLU A 253 0.55 -8.97 21.32
CA GLU A 253 -0.49 -8.51 20.41
C GLU A 253 -1.59 -9.56 20.21
N GLU A 254 -2.80 -9.08 19.90
CA GLU A 254 -3.88 -9.91 19.39
C GLU A 254 -3.62 -10.32 17.92
N GLU A 255 -4.11 -11.49 17.52
CA GLU A 255 -3.99 -12.01 16.14
C GLU A 255 -4.83 -11.22 15.11
N TRP A 256 -5.66 -10.30 15.58
CA TRP A 256 -6.50 -9.43 14.76
C TRP A 256 -6.42 -7.99 15.25
N ILE A 257 -6.90 -7.08 14.41
CA ILE A 257 -7.08 -5.66 14.73
C ILE A 257 -8.54 -5.31 14.58
N ARG A 258 -9.13 -4.65 15.60
CA ARG A 258 -10.49 -4.12 15.50
C ARG A 258 -10.46 -2.65 15.08
N GLY A 259 -11.24 -2.28 14.07
CA GLY A 259 -11.33 -0.91 13.56
C GLY A 259 -12.50 -0.68 12.61
N SER A 260 -12.41 0.38 11.82
CA SER A 260 -13.30 0.74 10.73
C SER A 260 -12.64 0.48 9.37
N ILE A 261 -13.40 0.50 8.28
CA ILE A 261 -12.87 0.53 6.90
C ILE A 261 -12.63 1.98 6.46
N LEU A 262 -13.61 2.86 6.71
CA LEU A 262 -13.52 4.29 6.44
C LEU A 262 -13.31 5.08 7.73
N TYR A 263 -12.42 6.05 7.68
CA TYR A 263 -12.07 6.94 8.79
C TYR A 263 -12.12 8.40 8.31
N LEU A 264 -12.20 9.32 9.28
CA LEU A 264 -11.89 10.72 9.04
C LEU A 264 -10.48 11.02 9.50
N GLU A 265 -9.78 11.85 8.71
CA GLU A 265 -8.55 12.48 9.13
C GLU A 265 -8.77 13.23 10.45
N ASN A 266 -7.87 13.02 11.40
CA ASN A 266 -7.92 13.62 12.73
C ASN A 266 -7.31 15.03 12.74
N ASP A 267 -7.62 15.84 11.73
CA ASP A 267 -7.24 17.24 11.68
C ASP A 267 -8.39 18.12 12.18
N THR A 268 -8.34 18.47 13.46
CA THR A 268 -9.32 19.36 14.09
C THR A 268 -9.21 20.81 13.63
N SER A 269 -8.15 21.16 12.89
CA SER A 269 -8.00 22.51 12.31
C SER A 269 -8.70 22.68 10.96
N SER A 270 -9.04 21.59 10.27
CA SER A 270 -9.73 21.63 8.99
C SER A 270 -11.26 21.62 9.19
N PRO A 271 -12.00 22.56 8.58
CA PRO A 271 -13.47 22.55 8.61
C PRO A 271 -14.05 21.42 7.73
N SER A 272 -13.23 20.73 6.94
CA SER A 272 -13.63 19.64 6.05
C SER A 272 -12.61 18.50 6.17
N PRO A 273 -12.78 17.60 7.15
CA PRO A 273 -11.85 16.48 7.33
C PRO A 273 -11.91 15.55 6.12
N ARG A 274 -10.75 15.05 5.69
CA ARG A 274 -10.66 14.12 4.57
C ARG A 274 -11.06 12.72 5.00
N VAL A 275 -11.69 11.98 4.09
CA VAL A 275 -12.03 10.56 4.33
C VAL A 275 -10.85 9.71 3.87
N TYR A 276 -10.43 8.75 4.68
CA TYR A 276 -9.42 7.79 4.23
C TYR A 276 -9.87 6.36 4.50
N ALA A 277 -9.29 5.42 3.78
CA ALA A 277 -9.61 4.01 3.92
C ALA A 277 -8.42 3.20 4.43
N ARG A 278 -8.71 2.15 5.20
CA ARG A 278 -7.75 1.09 5.52
C ARG A 278 -8.47 -0.25 5.46
N PHE A 279 -8.27 -0.97 4.36
CA PHE A 279 -9.06 -2.15 4.06
C PHE A 279 -8.33 -3.11 3.13
N ASP A 280 -8.28 -4.38 3.52
CA ASP A 280 -8.02 -5.51 2.62
C ASP A 280 -9.11 -6.56 2.87
N PRO A 281 -9.93 -6.91 1.85
CA PRO A 281 -11.01 -7.87 2.00
C PRO A 281 -10.53 -9.24 2.49
N MET A 282 -9.30 -9.63 2.17
CA MET A 282 -8.76 -10.90 2.64
C MET A 282 -8.49 -10.90 4.13
N ASN A 283 -8.06 -9.78 4.71
CA ASN A 283 -7.85 -9.68 6.15
C ASN A 283 -9.19 -9.71 6.91
N VAL A 284 -10.28 -9.28 6.28
CA VAL A 284 -11.63 -9.34 6.86
C VAL A 284 -12.23 -10.75 6.75
N THR A 285 -11.89 -11.49 5.69
CA THR A 285 -12.49 -12.80 5.38
C THR A 285 -11.65 -14.01 5.85
N SER A 286 -10.38 -13.84 6.24
CA SER A 286 -9.52 -14.92 6.73
C SER A 286 -9.69 -15.24 8.23
N LEU A 287 -10.68 -14.65 8.89
CA LEU A 287 -10.87 -14.70 10.35
C LEU A 287 -11.65 -15.93 10.86
N ALA A 288 -11.90 -16.93 10.01
CA ALA A 288 -12.66 -18.13 10.39
C ALA A 288 -12.12 -18.82 11.67
N ARG A 289 -10.79 -18.76 11.88
CA ARG A 289 -10.11 -19.28 13.07
C ARG A 289 -10.50 -18.61 14.38
N PHE A 290 -11.04 -17.38 14.32
CA PHE A 290 -11.33 -16.56 15.49
C PHE A 290 -12.83 -16.23 15.62
N ASN A 291 -13.61 -16.41 14.57
CA ASN A 291 -15.02 -16.01 14.54
C ASN A 291 -16.03 -17.15 14.38
N SER A 292 -15.55 -18.39 14.29
CA SER A 292 -16.35 -19.59 14.05
C SER A 292 -15.89 -20.74 14.93
N GLY A 293 -16.79 -21.68 15.23
CA GLY A 293 -16.47 -22.86 16.05
C GLY A 293 -16.45 -22.60 17.55
N PRO A 294 -16.02 -23.59 18.36
CA PRO A 294 -16.07 -23.52 19.82
C PRO A 294 -15.13 -22.48 20.45
N ASP A 295 -14.05 -22.12 19.75
CA ASP A 295 -13.01 -21.20 20.23
C ASP A 295 -13.20 -19.75 19.71
N ALA A 296 -14.37 -19.43 19.16
CA ALA A 296 -14.64 -18.11 18.61
C ALA A 296 -14.55 -17.02 19.69
N CYS A 297 -13.70 -16.01 19.45
CA CYS A 297 -13.46 -14.89 20.34
C CYS A 297 -13.86 -13.52 19.74
N ILE A 298 -14.23 -13.49 18.46
CA ILE A 298 -14.78 -12.29 17.78
C ILE A 298 -16.08 -12.66 17.04
N PRO A 299 -16.98 -11.71 16.76
CA PRO A 299 -18.20 -11.99 16.01
C PRO A 299 -17.91 -12.34 14.54
N PRO A 300 -18.70 -13.23 13.91
CA PRO A 300 -18.67 -13.41 12.47
C PRO A 300 -19.17 -12.14 11.76
N LEU A 301 -18.88 -12.03 10.46
CA LEU A 301 -19.41 -10.92 9.65
C LEU A 301 -20.93 -10.94 9.66
N SER A 302 -21.52 -9.80 10.03
CA SER A 302 -22.96 -9.58 9.92
C SER A 302 -23.40 -9.48 8.45
N ASP A 303 -24.69 -9.67 8.17
CA ASP A 303 -25.21 -9.55 6.81
C ASP A 303 -25.06 -8.11 6.27
N ARG A 304 -25.12 -7.09 7.15
CA ARG A 304 -24.80 -5.70 6.80
C ARG A 304 -23.35 -5.54 6.33
N GLN A 305 -22.40 -6.17 7.03
CA GLN A 305 -20.99 -6.12 6.64
C GLN A 305 -20.75 -6.85 5.32
N LYS A 306 -21.32 -8.04 5.11
CA LYS A 306 -21.24 -8.76 3.82
C LYS A 306 -21.80 -7.93 2.67
N HIS A 307 -23.00 -7.37 2.86
CA HIS A 307 -23.63 -6.50 1.87
C HIS A 307 -22.76 -5.25 1.57
N ALA A 308 -22.18 -4.64 2.60
CA ALA A 308 -21.30 -3.49 2.45
C ALA A 308 -20.05 -3.83 1.61
N LEU A 309 -19.43 -4.99 1.81
CA LEU A 309 -18.27 -5.44 1.02
C LEU A 309 -18.65 -5.67 -0.46
N GLU A 310 -19.80 -6.27 -0.72
CA GLU A 310 -20.28 -6.51 -2.09
C GLU A 310 -20.58 -5.22 -2.85
N VAL A 311 -21.29 -4.29 -2.20
CA VAL A 311 -21.62 -2.98 -2.78
C VAL A 311 -20.36 -2.15 -2.98
N PHE A 312 -19.44 -2.18 -2.02
CA PHE A 312 -18.16 -1.50 -2.09
C PHE A 312 -17.33 -1.96 -3.30
N GLU A 313 -17.11 -3.28 -3.46
CA GLU A 313 -16.32 -3.82 -4.59
C GLU A 313 -16.97 -3.47 -5.93
N LYS A 314 -18.30 -3.62 -6.05
CA LYS A 314 -19.02 -3.25 -7.29
C LYS A 314 -18.88 -1.76 -7.61
N THR A 315 -18.98 -0.89 -6.61
CA THR A 315 -18.85 0.56 -6.80
C THR A 315 -17.42 0.94 -7.19
N CYS A 316 -16.40 0.32 -6.58
CA CYS A 316 -15.01 0.53 -7.00
C CYS A 316 -14.78 0.11 -8.45
N ALA A 317 -15.30 -1.06 -8.86
CA ALA A 317 -15.18 -1.55 -10.22
C ALA A 317 -15.92 -0.70 -11.26
N GLU A 318 -17.07 -0.10 -10.90
CA GLU A 318 -17.79 0.86 -11.75
C GLU A 318 -16.97 2.14 -11.99
N LEU A 319 -16.22 2.58 -10.98
CA LEU A 319 -15.55 3.88 -10.94
C LEU A 319 -14.03 3.80 -11.15
N SER A 320 -13.52 2.66 -11.60
CA SER A 320 -12.09 2.43 -11.69
C SER A 320 -11.48 2.95 -12.99
N LEU A 321 -10.29 3.54 -12.88
CA LEU A 321 -9.37 3.77 -13.98
C LEU A 321 -8.51 2.51 -14.19
N HIS A 322 -8.60 1.93 -15.38
CA HIS A 322 -7.84 0.75 -15.77
C HIS A 322 -6.43 1.12 -16.24
N MET A 323 -5.42 0.36 -15.82
CA MET A 323 -4.00 0.62 -16.09
C MET A 323 -3.25 -0.66 -16.45
N ILE A 324 -2.47 -0.59 -17.54
CA ILE A 324 -1.59 -1.67 -17.99
C ILE A 324 -0.14 -1.23 -17.81
N LEU A 325 0.62 -1.96 -16.99
CA LEU A 325 2.03 -1.68 -16.72
C LEU A 325 2.94 -2.45 -17.70
N ALA A 326 3.67 -1.73 -18.55
CA ALA A 326 4.71 -2.33 -19.37
C ALA A 326 6.01 -2.54 -18.55
N PRO A 327 6.91 -3.47 -18.93
CA PRO A 327 8.23 -3.55 -18.33
C PRO A 327 8.93 -2.19 -18.31
N GLY A 328 9.39 -1.77 -17.13
CA GLY A 328 10.01 -0.46 -16.90
C GLY A 328 9.04 0.65 -16.48
N ASP A 329 7.74 0.39 -16.48
CA ASP A 329 6.76 1.32 -15.91
C ASP A 329 6.75 1.20 -14.37
N ILE A 330 6.62 2.34 -13.69
CA ILE A 330 6.51 2.46 -12.24
C ILE A 330 5.20 3.16 -11.90
N GLN A 331 4.26 2.44 -11.32
CA GLN A 331 3.05 3.02 -10.75
C GLN A 331 3.33 3.45 -9.31
N PHE A 332 3.04 4.70 -8.97
CA PHE A 332 2.95 5.17 -7.59
C PHE A 332 1.51 5.54 -7.27
N LEU A 333 1.06 5.20 -6.07
CA LEU A 333 -0.27 5.59 -5.58
C LEU A 333 -0.27 5.81 -4.07
N SER A 334 -1.31 6.47 -3.58
CA SER A 334 -1.53 6.71 -2.16
C SER A 334 -2.65 5.84 -1.61
N ASN A 335 -2.34 5.04 -0.59
CA ASN A 335 -3.33 4.19 0.08
C ASN A 335 -4.38 4.98 0.86
N THR A 336 -4.10 6.23 1.23
CA THR A 336 -5.07 7.01 2.02
C THR A 336 -6.33 7.30 1.20
N HIS A 337 -6.20 7.51 -0.10
CA HIS A 337 -7.30 7.98 -0.94
C HIS A 337 -7.37 7.40 -2.36
N VAL A 338 -6.61 6.32 -2.63
CA VAL A 338 -6.69 5.54 -3.86
C VAL A 338 -6.82 4.06 -3.51
N PHE A 339 -8.00 3.49 -3.78
CA PHE A 339 -8.18 2.05 -3.79
C PHE A 339 -7.52 1.47 -5.03
N HIS A 340 -6.98 0.25 -4.91
CA HIS A 340 -6.37 -0.43 -6.04
C HIS A 340 -6.67 -1.93 -6.03
N ALA A 341 -6.67 -2.52 -7.22
CA ALA A 341 -6.95 -3.93 -7.45
C ALA A 341 -6.06 -4.49 -8.56
N ARG A 342 -6.05 -5.81 -8.67
CA ARG A 342 -5.36 -6.54 -9.74
C ARG A 342 -6.27 -7.62 -10.30
N THR A 343 -6.38 -7.69 -11.63
CA THR A 343 -7.09 -8.80 -12.29
C THR A 343 -6.37 -10.14 -12.07
N ALA A 344 -7.10 -11.26 -12.19
CA ALA A 344 -6.46 -12.57 -12.25
C ALA A 344 -5.59 -12.66 -13.51
N TYR A 345 -4.56 -13.51 -13.51
CA TYR A 345 -3.62 -13.59 -14.63
C TYR A 345 -3.14 -14.98 -14.95
N THR A 346 -2.58 -15.13 -16.15
CA THR A 346 -1.88 -16.33 -16.60
C THR A 346 -0.44 -15.96 -16.96
N ASP A 347 0.51 -16.74 -16.45
CA ASP A 347 1.92 -16.58 -16.82
C ASP A 347 2.22 -17.22 -18.18
N HIS A 348 3.31 -16.77 -18.80
CA HIS A 348 3.83 -17.42 -20.00
C HIS A 348 4.23 -18.89 -19.69
N PRO A 349 3.92 -19.84 -20.60
CA PRO A 349 4.39 -21.21 -20.44
C PRO A 349 5.92 -21.30 -20.57
N PRO A 350 6.56 -22.31 -19.97
CA PRO A 350 8.00 -22.53 -20.13
C PRO A 350 8.42 -22.59 -21.61
N GLY A 351 9.47 -21.86 -21.97
CA GLY A 351 9.99 -21.82 -23.34
C GLY A 351 9.25 -20.88 -24.30
N ALA A 352 8.23 -20.15 -23.83
CA ALA A 352 7.62 -19.09 -24.61
C ALA A 352 8.61 -17.95 -24.89
N VAL A 353 8.32 -17.19 -25.94
CA VAL A 353 8.97 -15.92 -26.25
C VAL A 353 8.00 -14.77 -26.06
N ASP A 354 8.53 -13.60 -25.70
CA ASP A 354 7.76 -12.36 -25.63
C ASP A 354 7.56 -11.72 -27.01
N GLU A 355 6.92 -10.55 -27.04
CA GLU A 355 6.62 -9.79 -28.26
C GLU A 355 7.88 -9.37 -29.04
N ASP A 356 9.03 -9.31 -28.36
CA ASP A 356 10.33 -8.95 -28.94
C ASP A 356 11.19 -10.19 -29.28
N GLY A 357 10.63 -11.40 -29.18
CA GLY A 357 11.32 -12.66 -29.46
C GLY A 357 12.32 -13.09 -28.40
N ARG A 358 12.32 -12.49 -27.21
CA ARG A 358 13.18 -12.86 -26.08
C ARG A 358 12.50 -13.94 -25.22
N PRO A 359 13.24 -14.73 -24.43
CA PRO A 359 12.63 -15.69 -23.51
C PRO A 359 11.62 -15.01 -22.59
N ALA A 360 10.35 -15.42 -22.68
CA ALA A 360 9.30 -14.82 -21.88
C ALA A 360 9.52 -15.12 -20.40
N ARG A 361 9.41 -14.09 -19.57
CA ARG A 361 9.51 -14.22 -18.11
C ARG A 361 8.11 -14.34 -17.52
N ARG A 362 8.02 -15.01 -16.38
CA ARG A 362 6.81 -14.97 -15.55
C ARG A 362 6.60 -13.55 -15.03
N ARG A 363 5.35 -13.18 -14.75
CA ARG A 363 4.99 -11.88 -14.19
C ARG A 363 5.79 -11.62 -12.92
N HIS A 364 6.41 -10.44 -12.84
CA HIS A 364 7.19 -10.01 -11.68
C HIS A 364 7.12 -8.49 -11.56
N LEU A 365 6.55 -8.02 -10.44
CA LEU A 365 6.67 -6.63 -10.01
C LEU A 365 7.51 -6.52 -8.73
N MET A 366 8.29 -5.46 -8.61
CA MET A 366 8.87 -5.03 -7.34
C MET A 366 7.95 -4.02 -6.67
N ARG A 367 7.64 -4.20 -5.39
CA ARG A 367 6.73 -3.34 -4.63
C ARG A 367 7.46 -2.57 -3.54
N LEU A 368 7.17 -1.28 -3.43
CA LEU A 368 7.54 -0.45 -2.29
C LEU A 368 6.30 -0.14 -1.46
N TRP A 369 6.46 -0.20 -0.14
CA TRP A 369 5.59 0.47 0.80
C TRP A 369 6.37 1.59 1.46
N LEU A 370 5.83 2.81 1.37
CA LEU A 370 6.46 3.99 1.92
C LEU A 370 5.51 4.67 2.90
N SER A 371 6.09 5.20 3.96
CA SER A 371 5.39 6.00 4.95
C SER A 371 5.69 7.49 4.74
N ALA A 372 4.72 8.31 5.11
CA ALA A 372 4.80 9.76 5.08
C ALA A 372 4.32 10.27 6.45
N PRO A 373 5.22 10.57 7.40
CA PRO A 373 4.82 11.03 8.72
C PRO A 373 4.09 12.38 8.65
N GLU A 374 3.23 12.65 9.63
CA GLU A 374 2.50 13.92 9.73
C GLU A 374 3.46 15.13 9.75
N SER A 375 4.59 15.01 10.44
CA SER A 375 5.63 16.05 10.52
C SER A 375 6.27 16.41 9.18
N GLU A 376 6.09 15.57 8.15
CA GLU A 376 6.62 15.77 6.79
C GLU A 376 5.49 15.84 5.75
N GLY A 377 4.29 16.26 6.17
CA GLY A 377 3.15 16.56 5.31
C GLY A 377 2.17 15.40 5.09
N GLY A 378 2.40 14.23 5.69
CA GLY A 378 1.45 13.13 5.70
C GLY A 378 0.15 13.47 6.44
N TRP A 379 -0.91 12.70 6.18
CA TRP A 379 -2.22 12.95 6.79
C TRP A 379 -2.20 12.63 8.29
N LYS A 380 -3.06 13.33 9.06
CA LYS A 380 -3.21 13.13 10.51
C LYS A 380 -4.15 11.96 10.78
N LEU A 381 -3.60 10.81 11.15
CA LEU A 381 -4.39 9.58 11.29
C LEU A 381 -4.69 9.29 12.78
N PRO A 382 -5.82 8.63 13.12
CA PRO A 382 -6.16 8.22 14.48
C PRO A 382 -5.33 7.03 14.98
N TYR A 383 -4.01 7.07 14.80
CA TYR A 383 -3.07 6.04 15.25
C TYR A 383 -1.95 6.68 16.09
N HIS A 384 -1.40 5.91 17.02
CA HIS A 384 -0.38 6.40 17.95
C HIS A 384 0.93 6.78 17.25
N ASP A 385 1.18 6.23 16.07
CA ASP A 385 2.43 6.33 15.31
C ASP A 385 2.39 7.43 14.24
N THR A 386 1.41 8.34 14.28
CA THR A 386 1.22 9.32 13.19
C THR A 386 2.45 10.22 12.93
N LEU A 387 3.26 10.46 13.96
CA LEU A 387 4.51 11.23 13.93
C LEU A 387 5.76 10.37 13.65
N GLU A 388 5.65 9.05 13.69
CA GLU A 388 6.77 8.15 13.48
C GLU A 388 7.18 8.13 12.00
N LYS A 389 8.49 8.23 11.73
CA LYS A 389 9.01 8.25 10.36
C LYS A 389 8.63 7.01 9.56
N LYS A 390 8.59 5.84 10.20
CA LYS A 390 8.20 4.54 9.62
C LYS A 390 6.86 4.04 10.15
N ARG A 391 5.83 4.91 10.10
CA ARG A 391 4.46 4.57 10.52
C ARG A 391 3.80 3.53 9.61
N GLY A 392 2.86 2.75 10.16
CA GLY A 392 2.24 1.62 9.49
C GLY A 392 3.21 0.46 9.22
N GLY A 393 3.04 -0.18 8.06
CA GLY A 393 3.74 -1.40 7.67
C GLY A 393 3.38 -2.60 8.53
N ILE A 394 4.24 -3.63 8.47
CA ILE A 394 4.13 -4.87 9.23
C ILE A 394 5.46 -5.11 9.93
N GLN A 395 5.45 -5.04 11.24
CA GLN A 395 6.60 -5.31 12.09
C GLN A 395 6.24 -6.42 13.06
N VAL A 396 6.99 -7.52 13.01
CA VAL A 396 6.87 -8.63 13.96
C VAL A 396 8.08 -8.58 14.87
N ASN A 397 7.86 -8.37 16.16
CA ASN A 397 8.92 -8.27 17.16
C ASN A 397 10.04 -7.33 16.68
N ASP A 398 11.30 -7.76 16.77
CA ASP A 398 12.49 -7.02 16.32
C ASP A 398 13.07 -7.54 14.98
N THR A 399 12.23 -8.15 14.12
CA THR A 399 12.69 -8.60 12.79
C THR A 399 13.30 -7.42 12.00
N PRO A 400 14.56 -7.52 11.54
CA PRO A 400 15.25 -6.45 10.81
C PRO A 400 14.67 -6.26 9.40
N PRO A 401 14.79 -5.05 8.82
CA PRO A 401 14.48 -4.84 7.43
C PRO A 401 15.47 -5.59 6.53
N VAL A 402 14.97 -6.18 5.44
CA VAL A 402 15.78 -6.83 4.41
C VAL A 402 15.24 -6.49 3.01
N CYS A 403 16.14 -6.50 2.02
CA CYS A 403 15.83 -6.27 0.61
C CYS A 403 16.27 -7.49 -0.22
N PRO A 404 15.49 -8.57 -0.28
CA PRO A 404 15.80 -9.65 -1.20
C PRO A 404 15.71 -9.14 -2.65
N LEU A 405 16.44 -9.78 -3.57
CA LEU A 405 16.40 -9.42 -5.01
C LEU A 405 15.36 -10.23 -5.80
N ASP A 406 14.77 -11.26 -5.19
CA ASP A 406 13.63 -12.00 -5.71
C ASP A 406 12.71 -12.44 -4.54
N ALA A 407 11.53 -12.98 -4.85
CA ALA A 407 10.63 -13.54 -3.87
C ALA A 407 11.26 -14.74 -3.13
N GLU A 408 10.95 -14.83 -1.83
CA GLU A 408 11.42 -15.88 -0.92
C GLU A 408 10.31 -16.72 -0.29
#